data_AF-A0A4P6USF2-F1
#
_entry.id   AF-A0A4P6USF2-F1
#
_cell.length_a   1.000
_cell.length_b   1.000
_cell.length_c   1.000
_cell.angle_alpha   90.00
_cell.angle_beta   90.00
_cell.angle_gamma   90.00
#
_symmetry.space_group_name_H-M   'P 1'
#
loop_
_entity.id
_entity.type
_entity.pdbx_description
1 polymer ?
#
loop_
_entity_poly.entity_id
_entity_poly.type
_entity_poly.pdbx_seq_one_letter_code
_entity_poly.pdbx_strand_id
1 'polypeptide(L)'
;MKFLRGYVSIILFAAFFLFGAINAFAESPWDKKDVDPNHPFTITFNQKVDPRSVNTHTIYVLDENGRRVEGKEPKVSNDGYKVIVEAPASGYSYGSSYILVVAKDVVSEKQQPLNKEIRMNFTIQEIHKTITGKVNNIAANTIEIQDANGIVSLPLNSNATYYLLQNGEKTTISNSEFIEKLNHHSTVTYENHNGKESFTLQVSSNPSTPSDGWKEQIEKAMLERQTKFSIQYVGDLSKLEEKVIKALDEILAENEYLNYDFKGYSLDMSGSGNEATIDFKVNYYQTKEQAEYVEKRVKEILADIIDPSMNDHEKVKAVHDYVVTHIAYDESLNQAVNAPYFALTNGKTLCNGYAMLVYLMLDELDIPVRLISGESHGNGHAWNLVQLDGKWYHLDATWDDPIPDQPGRVMYHYYLLSDSEIRHDHSWKDGGLNGREQPYPAANTNYLEVLMERGDMELIESLGLQYLTPDYTVDETNLAQFLNEKILNNKENRFTFRFVTNQSIDNTAHLIRAAIRELGIGGSLELMEYSRTQEKDYLVTVNVFY
;
A
#
# COMPACT_ATOMS: atom_id res chain seq x y z
N MET A 1 -31.75 26.43 -12.14
CA MET A 1 -32.22 25.10 -12.54
C MET A 1 -33.02 24.53 -11.37
N LYS A 2 -34.34 24.37 -11.51
CA LYS A 2 -35.23 23.90 -10.42
C LYS A 2 -35.03 22.39 -10.23
N PHE A 3 -34.49 21.97 -9.09
CA PHE A 3 -34.51 20.56 -8.70
C PHE A 3 -35.80 20.24 -7.95
N LEU A 4 -36.64 19.40 -8.55
CA LEU A 4 -37.76 18.72 -7.90
C LEU A 4 -37.19 17.84 -6.78
N ARG A 5 -37.57 18.10 -5.52
CA ARG A 5 -37.41 17.13 -4.42
C ARG A 5 -38.52 16.09 -4.53
N GLY A 6 -38.19 14.91 -5.05
CA GLY A 6 -39.05 13.74 -4.97
C GLY A 6 -39.02 13.17 -3.55
N TYR A 7 -40.20 13.02 -2.93
CA TYR A 7 -40.36 12.37 -1.64
C TYR A 7 -40.23 10.85 -1.82
N VAL A 8 -39.18 10.24 -1.29
CA VAL A 8 -39.07 8.78 -1.18
C VAL A 8 -39.78 8.36 0.12
N SER A 9 -40.99 7.81 0.00
CA SER A 9 -41.69 7.16 1.11
C SER A 9 -41.31 5.67 1.12
N ILE A 10 -40.62 5.22 2.16
CA ILE A 10 -40.28 3.80 2.33
C ILE A 10 -41.44 3.13 3.07
N ILE A 11 -42.12 2.24 2.36
CA ILE A 11 -43.24 1.42 2.85
C ILE A 11 -42.65 0.21 3.59
N LEU A 12 -43.00 0.00 4.87
CA LEU A 12 -42.76 -1.28 5.53
C LEU A 12 -43.62 -2.34 4.84
N PHE A 13 -43.00 -3.31 4.17
CA PHE A 13 -43.65 -4.46 3.56
C PHE A 13 -43.34 -5.71 4.37
N ALA A 14 -44.37 -6.50 4.69
CA ALA A 14 -44.21 -7.90 5.01
C ALA A 14 -45.25 -8.74 4.29
N ALA A 15 -44.75 -9.74 3.58
CA ALA A 15 -45.53 -10.85 3.06
C ALA A 15 -45.73 -11.88 4.17
N PHE A 16 -46.95 -12.39 4.37
CA PHE A 16 -47.28 -13.80 4.12
C PHE A 16 -48.78 -14.07 4.30
N PHE A 17 -49.29 -14.96 3.45
CA PHE A 17 -50.66 -15.47 3.43
C PHE A 17 -50.94 -16.45 4.58
N LEU A 18 -52.23 -16.49 4.96
CA LEU A 18 -53.03 -17.60 5.52
C LEU A 18 -53.24 -17.71 7.05
N PHE A 19 -54.55 -17.67 7.38
CA PHE A 19 -55.29 -18.11 8.57
C PHE A 19 -55.39 -17.21 9.82
N GLY A 20 -56.51 -16.48 9.88
CA GLY A 20 -57.45 -16.54 11.01
C GLY A 20 -56.98 -16.13 12.41
N ALA A 21 -56.51 -14.90 12.60
CA ALA A 21 -56.30 -14.34 13.94
C ALA A 21 -57.28 -13.19 14.26
N ILE A 22 -57.95 -13.30 15.41
CA ILE A 22 -59.05 -12.44 15.89
C ILE A 22 -58.56 -11.08 16.41
N ASN A 23 -57.25 -10.81 16.42
CA ASN A 23 -56.66 -9.68 17.14
C ASN A 23 -55.92 -8.70 16.21
N ALA A 24 -55.85 -7.44 16.64
CA ALA A 24 -55.01 -6.43 16.02
C ALA A 24 -53.53 -6.76 16.27
N PHE A 25 -52.75 -6.84 15.20
CA PHE A 25 -51.30 -6.97 15.24
C PHE A 25 -50.71 -5.67 14.69
N ALA A 26 -49.70 -5.16 15.38
CA ALA A 26 -48.69 -4.37 14.71
C ALA A 26 -47.40 -5.19 14.69
N GLU A 27 -46.74 -5.17 13.54
CA GLU A 27 -45.55 -5.93 13.26
C GLU A 27 -44.40 -5.45 14.15
N SER A 28 -43.53 -6.35 14.60
CA SER A 28 -42.32 -5.94 15.33
C SER A 28 -41.37 -5.30 14.31
N PRO A 29 -41.01 -4.02 14.46
CA PRO A 29 -40.18 -3.34 13.49
C PRO A 29 -38.71 -3.72 13.71
N TRP A 30 -38.00 -3.96 12.62
CA TRP A 30 -36.55 -4.03 12.61
C TRP A 30 -35.99 -2.67 13.05
N ASP A 31 -34.96 -2.69 13.90
CA ASP A 31 -34.26 -1.48 14.31
C ASP A 31 -33.75 -0.71 13.08
N LYS A 32 -33.94 0.60 13.06
CA LYS A 32 -33.46 1.46 11.97
C LYS A 32 -32.16 2.15 12.35
N LYS A 33 -31.25 2.26 11.39
CA LYS A 33 -30.06 3.10 11.54
C LYS A 33 -30.12 4.25 10.56
N ASP A 34 -29.40 5.32 10.89
CA ASP A 34 -29.15 6.47 10.02
C ASP A 34 -30.43 7.16 9.50
N VAL A 35 -31.41 7.33 10.38
CA VAL A 35 -32.68 7.99 10.07
C VAL A 35 -32.48 9.51 9.99
N ASP A 36 -33.11 10.16 9.01
CA ASP A 36 -33.13 11.63 8.93
C ASP A 36 -33.79 12.25 10.20
N PRO A 37 -33.23 13.31 10.80
CA PRO A 37 -33.75 13.94 12.01
C PRO A 37 -35.21 14.39 11.95
N ASN A 38 -35.71 14.68 10.74
CA ASN A 38 -37.07 15.15 10.50
C ASN A 38 -37.95 14.04 9.91
N HIS A 39 -37.48 12.80 9.91
CA HIS A 39 -38.19 11.68 9.32
C HIS A 39 -39.51 11.39 10.06
N PRO A 40 -40.65 11.38 9.36
CA PRO A 40 -41.91 10.90 9.93
C PRO A 40 -41.96 9.37 9.88
N PHE A 41 -42.45 8.74 10.95
CA PHE A 41 -42.70 7.30 10.97
C PHE A 41 -44.14 7.00 10.57
N THR A 42 -44.34 5.99 9.73
CA THR A 42 -45.68 5.48 9.38
C THR A 42 -45.84 4.06 9.90
N ILE A 43 -46.78 3.86 10.83
CA ILE A 43 -47.14 2.57 11.42
C ILE A 43 -48.33 2.03 10.64
N THR A 44 -48.28 0.78 10.18
CA THR A 44 -49.40 0.13 9.47
C THR A 44 -50.00 -0.96 10.35
N PHE A 45 -51.33 -1.00 10.41
CA PHE A 45 -52.11 -1.95 11.20
C PHE A 45 -52.85 -2.92 10.29
N ASN A 46 -53.06 -4.15 10.76
CA ASN A 46 -53.84 -5.16 10.03
C ASN A 46 -55.37 -4.97 10.14
N GLN A 47 -55.82 -4.02 10.97
CA GLN A 47 -57.21 -3.60 11.15
C GLN A 47 -57.28 -2.07 11.25
N LYS A 48 -58.45 -1.50 10.95
CA LYS A 48 -58.67 -0.06 11.16
C LYS A 48 -58.53 0.30 12.63
N VAL A 49 -57.76 1.33 12.92
CA VAL A 49 -57.49 1.82 14.28
C VAL A 49 -58.58 2.79 14.70
N ASP A 50 -59.01 2.73 15.97
CA ASP A 50 -59.88 3.77 16.54
C ASP A 50 -59.07 5.05 16.76
N PRO A 51 -59.39 6.17 16.07
CA PRO A 51 -58.64 7.41 16.21
C PRO A 51 -58.60 7.97 17.63
N ARG A 52 -59.58 7.62 18.49
CA ARG A 52 -59.61 8.07 19.88
C ARG A 52 -58.54 7.41 20.76
N SER A 53 -58.05 6.24 20.33
CA SER A 53 -56.98 5.51 21.01
C SER A 53 -55.57 5.92 20.57
N VAL A 54 -55.45 6.78 19.56
CA VAL A 54 -54.18 7.26 19.01
C VAL A 54 -53.90 8.66 19.56
N ASN A 55 -52.93 8.74 20.46
CA ASN A 55 -52.47 9.99 21.06
C ASN A 55 -51.04 9.86 21.60
N THR A 56 -50.47 10.96 22.10
CA THR A 56 -49.12 11.01 22.68
C THR A 56 -48.87 10.11 23.90
N HIS A 57 -49.92 9.55 24.54
CA HIS A 57 -49.74 8.59 25.63
C HIS A 57 -49.59 7.16 25.12
N THR A 58 -50.27 6.82 24.01
CA THR A 58 -50.31 5.47 23.45
C THR A 58 -49.32 5.26 22.32
N ILE A 59 -48.90 6.31 21.60
CA ILE A 59 -47.84 6.24 20.59
C ILE A 59 -46.88 7.42 20.82
N TYR A 60 -45.62 7.11 21.14
CA TYR A 60 -44.64 8.12 21.54
C TYR A 60 -43.20 7.67 21.31
N VAL A 61 -42.26 8.60 21.42
CA VAL A 61 -40.82 8.34 21.28
C VAL A 61 -40.10 8.57 22.61
N LEU A 62 -39.16 7.68 22.93
CA LEU A 62 -38.23 7.82 24.06
C LEU A 62 -36.81 8.14 23.56
N ASP A 63 -36.08 8.95 24.31
CA ASP A 63 -34.64 9.18 24.10
C ASP A 63 -33.78 8.05 24.72
N GLU A 64 -32.47 8.14 24.53
CA GLU A 64 -31.45 7.20 25.04
C GLU A 64 -31.46 7.05 26.58
N ASN A 65 -31.98 8.04 27.30
CA ASN A 65 -32.11 8.02 28.76
C ASN A 65 -33.51 7.54 29.21
N GLY A 66 -34.35 7.08 28.27
CA GLY A 66 -35.71 6.62 28.52
C GLY A 66 -36.72 7.73 28.79
N ARG A 67 -36.40 9.00 28.49
CA ARG A 67 -37.30 10.15 28.66
C ARG A 67 -38.16 10.35 27.42
N ARG A 68 -39.40 10.83 27.60
CA ARG A 68 -40.31 11.12 26.47
C ARG A 68 -39.80 12.32 25.67
N VAL A 69 -39.70 12.14 24.35
CA VAL A 69 -39.44 13.23 23.40
C VAL A 69 -40.74 13.97 23.15
N GLU A 70 -40.73 15.29 23.36
CA GLU A 70 -41.89 16.14 23.10
C GLU A 70 -42.15 16.24 21.59
N GLY A 71 -43.27 15.69 21.12
CA GLY A 71 -43.61 15.58 19.71
C GLY A 71 -45.05 16.02 19.42
N LYS A 72 -45.41 16.01 18.13
CA LYS A 72 -46.79 16.30 17.71
C LYS A 72 -47.68 15.09 17.94
N GLU A 73 -48.99 15.33 18.05
CA GLU A 73 -49.98 14.26 18.13
C GLU A 73 -49.93 13.35 16.88
N PRO A 74 -49.90 12.02 17.05
CA PRO A 74 -49.92 11.07 15.95
C PRO A 74 -51.24 11.15 15.17
N LYS A 75 -51.19 10.97 13.86
CA LYS A 75 -52.34 11.16 12.96
C LYS A 75 -52.73 9.86 12.28
N VAL A 76 -54.00 9.48 12.40
CA VAL A 76 -54.56 8.34 11.65
C VAL A 76 -54.78 8.76 10.19
N SER A 77 -54.42 7.89 9.24
CA SER A 77 -54.68 8.08 7.82
C SER A 77 -56.18 7.97 7.49
N ASN A 78 -56.59 8.54 6.35
CA ASN A 78 -57.99 8.51 5.91
C ASN A 78 -58.56 7.09 5.70
N ASP A 79 -57.71 6.11 5.38
CA ASP A 79 -58.12 4.70 5.22
C ASP A 79 -58.28 3.96 6.57
N GLY A 80 -57.81 4.56 7.67
CA GLY A 80 -57.88 4.02 9.03
C GLY A 80 -56.80 2.98 9.36
N TYR A 81 -55.96 2.59 8.40
CA TYR A 81 -55.00 1.49 8.58
C TYR A 81 -53.58 1.97 8.93
N LYS A 82 -53.32 3.28 8.91
CA LYS A 82 -51.99 3.82 9.18
C LYS A 82 -52.02 4.92 10.22
N VAL A 83 -50.94 5.03 10.99
CA VAL A 83 -50.70 6.14 11.90
C VAL A 83 -49.36 6.78 11.56
N ILE A 84 -49.37 8.10 11.37
CA ILE A 84 -48.18 8.90 11.08
C ILE A 84 -47.73 9.60 12.37
N VAL A 85 -46.49 9.37 12.76
CA VAL A 85 -45.81 10.04 13.87
C VAL A 85 -44.79 11.01 13.27
N GLU A 86 -45.08 12.31 13.37
CA GLU A 86 -44.15 13.34 12.89
C GLU A 86 -42.98 13.52 13.87
N ALA A 87 -41.82 13.87 13.34
CA ALA A 87 -40.68 14.28 14.16
C ALA A 87 -41.02 15.52 15.01
N PRO A 88 -40.33 15.70 16.17
CA PRO A 88 -40.46 16.92 16.96
C PRO A 88 -40.08 18.16 16.12
N ALA A 89 -40.58 19.34 16.48
CA ALA A 89 -40.34 20.56 15.70
C ALA A 89 -38.84 20.94 15.59
N SER A 90 -38.04 20.54 16.57
CA SER A 90 -36.58 20.69 16.58
C SER A 90 -35.84 19.64 15.74
N GLY A 91 -36.55 18.61 15.24
CA GLY A 91 -35.95 17.36 14.79
C GLY A 91 -35.38 16.53 15.95
N TYR A 92 -35.07 15.27 15.66
CA TYR A 92 -34.30 14.42 16.57
C TYR A 92 -32.82 14.84 16.57
N SER A 93 -32.11 14.62 17.68
CA SER A 93 -30.67 14.93 17.73
C SER A 93 -29.87 13.92 16.89
N TYR A 94 -28.99 14.42 16.02
CA TYR A 94 -28.05 13.62 15.23
C TYR A 94 -27.15 12.75 16.12
N GLY A 95 -26.82 11.55 15.65
CA GLY A 95 -26.02 10.56 16.39
C GLY A 95 -26.72 9.92 17.60
N SER A 96 -27.87 10.43 18.02
CA SER A 96 -28.60 9.90 19.19
C SER A 96 -29.48 8.70 18.82
N SER A 97 -29.73 7.85 19.83
CA SER A 97 -30.64 6.71 19.74
C SER A 97 -32.00 7.03 20.37
N TYR A 98 -33.06 6.49 19.77
CA TYR A 98 -34.44 6.68 20.22
C TYR A 98 -35.23 5.38 20.12
N ILE A 99 -36.35 5.31 20.83
CA ILE A 99 -37.28 4.18 20.79
C ILE A 99 -38.67 4.70 20.45
N LEU A 100 -39.23 4.31 19.30
CA LEU A 100 -40.65 4.51 19.01
C LEU A 100 -41.46 3.41 19.70
N VAL A 101 -42.43 3.81 20.51
CA VAL A 101 -43.28 2.91 21.30
C VAL A 101 -44.73 3.02 20.81
N VAL A 102 -45.34 1.87 20.54
CA VAL A 102 -46.78 1.71 20.31
C VAL A 102 -47.32 0.85 21.47
N ALA A 103 -47.96 1.51 22.42
CA ALA A 103 -48.50 0.88 23.62
C ALA A 103 -49.63 -0.08 23.27
N LYS A 104 -49.82 -1.10 24.11
CA LYS A 104 -50.89 -2.10 23.95
C LYS A 104 -52.31 -1.50 23.94
N ASP A 105 -52.46 -0.29 24.48
CA ASP A 105 -53.73 0.42 24.67
C ASP A 105 -54.26 1.06 23.38
N VAL A 106 -53.52 0.99 22.26
CA VAL A 106 -54.05 1.28 20.92
C VAL A 106 -55.03 0.17 20.53
N VAL A 107 -56.25 0.53 20.10
CA VAL A 107 -57.32 -0.42 19.78
C VAL A 107 -57.81 -0.28 18.34
N SER A 108 -58.36 -1.36 17.78
CA SER A 108 -59.10 -1.30 16.51
C SER A 108 -60.46 -0.61 16.66
N GLU A 109 -61.11 -0.25 15.56
CA GLU A 109 -62.50 0.27 15.58
C GLU A 109 -63.47 -0.69 16.31
N LYS A 110 -63.15 -1.98 16.35
CA LYS A 110 -63.89 -3.02 17.09
C LYS A 110 -63.52 -3.10 18.58
N GLN A 111 -62.78 -2.13 19.10
CA GLN A 111 -62.29 -2.05 20.48
C GLN A 111 -61.38 -3.23 20.88
N GLN A 112 -60.66 -3.82 19.91
CA GLN A 112 -59.70 -4.88 20.20
C GLN A 112 -58.30 -4.28 20.38
N PRO A 113 -57.66 -4.44 21.56
CA PRO A 113 -56.32 -3.93 21.79
C PRO A 113 -55.26 -4.69 21.00
N LEU A 114 -54.07 -4.11 20.90
CA LEU A 114 -52.90 -4.82 20.41
C LEU A 114 -52.54 -5.98 21.35
N ASN A 115 -52.11 -7.10 20.76
CA ASN A 115 -51.68 -8.28 21.54
C ASN A 115 -50.47 -8.03 22.44
N LYS A 116 -49.61 -7.06 22.07
CA LYS A 116 -48.42 -6.66 22.81
C LYS A 116 -48.05 -5.23 22.48
N GLU A 117 -47.34 -4.58 23.40
CA GLU A 117 -46.62 -3.34 23.11
C GLU A 117 -45.53 -3.61 22.07
N ILE A 118 -45.29 -2.62 21.21
CA ILE A 118 -44.27 -2.69 20.16
C ILE A 118 -43.29 -1.57 20.38
N ARG A 119 -42.01 -1.92 20.23
CA ARG A 119 -40.88 -1.00 20.36
C ARG A 119 -40.01 -1.11 19.12
N MET A 120 -39.56 0.02 18.61
CA MET A 120 -38.60 0.13 17.51
C MET A 120 -37.44 0.98 17.95
N ASN A 121 -36.22 0.47 17.95
CA ASN A 121 -35.08 1.35 18.12
C ASN A 121 -34.78 2.04 16.79
N PHE A 122 -34.39 3.31 16.84
CA PHE A 122 -33.81 3.98 15.69
C PHE A 122 -32.66 4.90 16.09
N THR A 123 -31.62 4.95 15.28
CA THR A 123 -30.55 5.95 15.40
C THR A 123 -30.73 7.03 14.35
N ILE A 124 -30.43 8.27 14.72
CA ILE A 124 -30.36 9.39 13.77
C ILE A 124 -28.98 9.39 13.14
N GLN A 125 -28.93 9.63 11.83
CA GLN A 125 -27.68 9.79 11.09
C GLN A 125 -26.72 10.70 11.86
N GLU A 126 -25.43 10.38 11.88
CA GLU A 126 -24.43 11.34 12.36
C GLU A 126 -24.25 12.44 11.32
N ILE A 127 -24.18 13.72 11.73
CA ILE A 127 -23.64 14.73 10.83
C ILE A 127 -22.13 14.52 10.78
N HIS A 128 -21.64 13.91 9.71
CA HIS A 128 -20.24 14.03 9.30
C HIS A 128 -20.10 15.32 8.48
N LYS A 129 -19.54 16.37 9.08
CA LYS A 129 -19.11 17.58 8.35
C LYS A 129 -17.64 17.42 8.00
N THR A 130 -17.34 17.15 6.74
CA THR A 130 -15.95 17.27 6.27
C THR A 130 -15.65 18.75 6.03
N ILE A 131 -14.70 19.30 6.80
CA ILE A 131 -14.11 20.60 6.55
C ILE A 131 -12.78 20.35 5.86
N THR A 132 -12.70 20.75 4.59
CA THR A 132 -11.47 20.74 3.81
C THR A 132 -10.97 22.17 3.69
N GLY A 133 -9.80 22.46 4.22
CA GLY A 133 -9.29 23.82 4.27
C GLY A 133 -7.89 23.94 4.87
N LYS A 134 -7.33 25.15 4.83
CA LYS A 134 -6.01 25.46 5.38
C LYS A 134 -6.14 25.97 6.82
N VAL A 135 -5.33 25.45 7.73
CA VAL A 135 -5.25 26.01 9.09
C VAL A 135 -4.64 27.41 9.01
N ASN A 136 -5.39 28.42 9.44
CA ASN A 136 -4.95 29.82 9.50
C ASN A 136 -4.28 30.15 10.83
N ASN A 137 -4.83 29.66 11.94
CA ASN A 137 -4.36 29.97 13.29
C ASN A 137 -4.78 28.87 14.28
N ILE A 138 -3.90 28.56 15.23
CA ILE A 138 -4.20 27.70 16.39
C ILE A 138 -3.96 28.53 17.64
N ALA A 139 -5.04 28.93 18.30
CA ALA A 139 -4.99 29.59 19.61
C ALA A 139 -5.33 28.60 20.72
N ALA A 140 -5.08 28.98 21.98
CA ALA A 140 -5.24 28.10 23.14
C ALA A 140 -6.61 27.37 23.21
N ASN A 141 -7.68 27.98 22.69
CA ASN A 141 -9.05 27.46 22.77
C ASN A 141 -9.77 27.39 21.41
N THR A 142 -9.11 27.67 20.29
CA THR A 142 -9.76 27.72 18.96
C THR A 142 -8.79 27.42 17.82
N ILE A 143 -9.27 26.72 16.79
CA ILE A 143 -8.60 26.55 15.50
C ILE A 143 -9.38 27.34 14.45
N GLU A 144 -8.69 28.13 13.65
CA GLU A 144 -9.26 28.83 12.50
C GLU A 144 -8.82 28.16 11.20
N ILE A 145 -9.78 27.91 10.32
CA ILE A 145 -9.57 27.17 9.07
C ILE A 145 -10.15 27.97 7.92
N GLN A 146 -9.32 28.27 6.94
CA GLN A 146 -9.76 28.84 5.68
C GLN A 146 -10.27 27.72 4.77
N ASP A 147 -11.59 27.64 4.57
CA ASP A 147 -12.19 26.82 3.53
C ASP A 147 -12.52 27.68 2.29
N ALA A 148 -13.14 27.05 1.28
CA ALA A 148 -13.56 27.73 0.04
C ALA A 148 -14.64 28.81 0.25
N ASN A 149 -15.31 28.83 1.40
CA ASN A 149 -16.42 29.72 1.74
C ASN A 149 -16.06 30.80 2.77
N GLY A 150 -14.89 30.72 3.42
CA GLY A 150 -14.42 31.70 4.39
C GLY A 150 -13.59 31.09 5.52
N ILE A 151 -13.49 31.81 6.64
CA ILE A 151 -12.84 31.32 7.85
C ILE A 151 -13.88 30.59 8.71
N VAL A 152 -13.58 29.34 9.04
CA VAL A 152 -14.33 28.50 9.98
C VAL A 152 -13.54 28.40 11.28
N SER A 153 -14.14 28.83 12.38
CA SER A 153 -13.53 28.73 13.72
C SER A 153 -14.09 27.52 14.47
N LEU A 154 -13.21 26.60 14.88
CA LEU A 154 -13.53 25.41 15.67
C LEU A 154 -13.05 25.59 17.11
N PRO A 155 -13.89 25.33 18.12
CA PRO A 155 -13.47 25.42 19.52
C PRO A 155 -12.60 24.20 19.92
N LEU A 156 -11.42 24.47 20.47
CA LEU A 156 -10.63 23.50 21.26
C LEU A 156 -11.12 23.59 22.70
N ASN A 157 -11.72 22.52 23.21
CA ASN A 157 -12.23 22.48 24.57
C ASN A 157 -11.73 21.24 25.31
N SER A 158 -11.71 21.29 26.65
CA SER A 158 -11.25 20.19 27.51
C SER A 158 -12.18 18.98 27.57
N ASN A 159 -13.37 19.06 26.97
CA ASN A 159 -14.40 18.01 26.95
C ASN A 159 -14.46 17.28 25.59
N ALA A 160 -13.54 17.62 24.68
CA ALA A 160 -13.37 17.03 23.36
C ALA A 160 -12.62 15.69 23.43
N THR A 161 -12.91 14.77 22.51
CA THR A 161 -12.06 13.58 22.29
C THR A 161 -11.55 13.62 20.86
N TYR A 162 -10.22 13.54 20.70
CA TYR A 162 -9.57 13.64 19.40
C TYR A 162 -9.21 12.24 18.91
N TYR A 163 -9.37 12.00 17.61
CA TYR A 163 -9.05 10.70 17.01
C TYR A 163 -8.10 10.87 15.82
N LEU A 164 -7.21 9.92 15.64
CA LEU A 164 -6.51 9.70 14.39
C LEU A 164 -7.23 8.59 13.63
N LEU A 165 -7.52 8.84 12.35
CA LEU A 165 -8.14 7.86 11.46
C LEU A 165 -7.08 7.39 10.47
N GLN A 166 -6.60 6.17 10.62
CA GLN A 166 -5.61 5.55 9.73
C GLN A 166 -6.16 4.20 9.28
N ASN A 167 -6.21 3.97 7.97
CA ASN A 167 -6.68 2.71 7.37
C ASN A 167 -8.08 2.26 7.84
N GLY A 168 -8.94 3.22 8.19
CA GLY A 168 -10.29 2.96 8.71
C GLY A 168 -10.38 2.70 10.22
N GLU A 169 -9.25 2.63 10.93
CA GLU A 169 -9.21 2.48 12.38
C GLU A 169 -9.14 3.84 13.09
N LYS A 170 -9.89 3.98 14.21
CA LYS A 170 -9.92 5.18 15.05
C LYS A 170 -9.05 4.97 16.29
N THR A 171 -8.01 5.78 16.43
CA THR A 171 -7.14 5.81 17.63
C THR A 171 -7.38 7.10 18.40
N THR A 172 -7.68 7.03 19.69
CA THR A 172 -7.81 8.24 20.52
C THR A 172 -6.43 8.86 20.72
N ILE A 173 -6.33 10.18 20.51
CA ILE A 173 -5.09 10.94 20.68
C ILE A 173 -5.28 12.09 21.68
N SER A 174 -4.20 12.50 22.32
CA SER A 174 -4.20 13.65 23.22
C SER A 174 -4.41 14.97 22.45
N ASN A 175 -4.80 16.04 23.15
CA ASN A 175 -4.92 17.38 22.54
C ASN A 175 -3.56 17.86 21.97
N SER A 176 -2.45 17.55 22.64
CA SER A 176 -1.09 17.86 22.16
C SER A 176 -0.76 17.10 20.88
N GLU A 177 -1.05 15.80 20.81
CA GLU A 177 -0.83 15.00 19.60
C GLU A 177 -1.77 15.43 18.46
N PHE A 178 -3.01 15.83 18.77
CA PHE A 178 -3.93 16.36 17.77
C PHE A 178 -3.39 17.64 17.11
N ILE A 179 -2.88 18.58 17.90
CA ILE A 179 -2.23 19.80 17.40
C ILE A 179 -0.97 19.45 16.60
N GLU A 180 -0.15 18.52 17.10
CA GLU A 180 1.04 18.03 16.40
C GLU A 180 0.68 17.42 15.03
N LYS A 181 -0.34 16.58 14.94
CA LYS A 181 -0.78 15.92 13.70
C LYS A 181 -1.44 16.87 12.70
N LEU A 182 -2.14 17.90 13.19
CA LEU A 182 -2.61 19.01 12.35
C LEU A 182 -1.43 19.79 11.72
N ASN A 183 -0.32 19.93 12.45
CA ASN A 183 0.88 20.59 11.96
C ASN A 183 1.68 19.73 10.97
N HIS A 184 1.62 18.39 11.08
CA HIS A 184 2.42 17.44 10.26
C HIS A 184 1.61 16.73 9.17
N HIS A 185 0.74 17.47 8.47
CA HIS A 185 0.18 17.08 7.16
C HIS A 185 -0.59 15.74 7.07
N SER A 186 -1.36 15.37 8.10
CA SER A 186 -2.27 14.21 8.03
C SER A 186 -3.74 14.64 7.88
N THR A 187 -4.59 13.78 7.30
CA THR A 187 -6.05 13.89 7.51
C THR A 187 -6.34 13.53 8.97
N VAL A 188 -6.89 14.46 9.75
CA VAL A 188 -7.20 14.24 11.18
C VAL A 188 -8.70 14.37 11.38
N THR A 189 -9.34 13.43 12.08
CA THR A 189 -10.79 13.49 12.36
C THR A 189 -10.99 13.87 13.82
N TYR A 190 -11.73 14.94 14.08
CA TYR A 190 -12.03 15.36 15.44
C TYR A 190 -13.53 15.26 15.71
N GLU A 191 -13.88 14.54 16.78
CA GLU A 191 -15.26 14.41 17.24
C GLU A 191 -15.44 15.23 18.53
N ASN A 192 -16.22 16.30 18.45
CA ASN A 192 -16.55 17.07 19.63
C ASN A 192 -17.60 16.31 20.45
N HIS A 193 -17.22 15.84 21.65
CA HIS A 193 -18.12 15.19 22.60
C HIS A 193 -19.02 16.19 23.34
N ASN A 194 -19.79 16.96 22.57
CA ASN A 194 -21.19 17.19 22.91
C ASN A 194 -22.12 16.21 22.17
N GLY A 195 -21.56 15.24 21.43
CA GLY A 195 -22.25 14.05 20.93
C GLY A 195 -23.27 14.28 19.81
N LYS A 196 -23.20 15.42 19.09
CA LYS A 196 -24.23 15.82 18.11
C LYS A 196 -23.71 16.29 16.76
N GLU A 197 -22.39 16.40 16.57
CA GLU A 197 -21.74 16.70 15.28
C GLU A 197 -20.33 16.08 15.26
N SER A 198 -19.97 15.37 14.19
CA SER A 198 -18.61 14.88 13.93
C SER A 198 -17.99 15.65 12.76
N PHE A 199 -16.72 16.06 12.89
CA PHE A 199 -16.03 16.82 11.86
C PHE A 199 -14.80 16.07 11.37
N THR A 200 -14.69 15.87 10.07
CA THR A 200 -13.46 15.37 9.44
C THR A 200 -12.67 16.55 8.91
N LEU A 201 -11.45 16.74 9.39
CA LEU A 201 -10.57 17.81 8.95
C LEU A 201 -9.59 17.25 7.91
N GLN A 202 -9.77 17.68 6.67
CA GLN A 202 -8.83 17.40 5.58
C GLN A 202 -8.01 18.65 5.33
N VAL A 203 -6.80 18.69 5.90
CA VAL A 203 -5.90 19.82 5.73
C VAL A 203 -5.17 19.67 4.40
N SER A 204 -5.54 20.47 3.41
CA SER A 204 -4.82 20.53 2.13
C SER A 204 -3.63 21.49 2.23
N SER A 205 -2.44 20.99 1.94
CA SER A 205 -1.17 21.72 1.95
C SER A 205 -1.13 22.90 0.96
N ASN A 206 -0.86 24.14 1.41
CA ASN A 206 0.23 25.00 0.89
C ASN A 206 0.37 26.40 1.56
N PRO A 207 1.52 27.11 1.40
CA PRO A 207 2.47 27.45 2.46
C PRO A 207 2.20 28.79 3.15
N SER A 208 3.01 29.08 4.17
CA SER A 208 3.34 30.36 4.84
C SER A 208 2.82 30.57 6.27
N THR A 209 3.61 30.12 7.25
CA THR A 209 4.34 31.02 8.18
C THR A 209 5.61 30.30 8.67
N PRO A 210 6.82 30.90 8.57
CA PRO A 210 8.06 30.25 8.97
C PRO A 210 8.34 30.43 10.46
N SER A 211 8.12 29.36 11.23
CA SER A 211 8.96 29.09 12.41
C SER A 211 9.19 27.59 12.65
N ASP A 212 8.31 26.69 12.15
CA ASP A 212 8.51 25.24 12.32
C ASP A 212 8.56 24.44 11.00
N GLY A 213 8.09 24.99 9.87
CA GLY A 213 7.91 24.26 8.60
C GLY A 213 9.11 24.25 7.62
N TRP A 214 10.34 24.43 8.10
CA TRP A 214 11.50 24.61 7.20
C TRP A 214 12.05 23.29 6.68
N LYS A 215 11.93 22.18 7.44
CA LYS A 215 12.32 20.83 6.99
C LYS A 215 11.42 20.35 5.86
N GLU A 216 10.11 20.57 5.98
CA GLU A 216 9.10 20.20 4.97
C GLU A 216 9.30 20.98 3.67
N GLN A 217 9.77 22.23 3.75
CA GLN A 217 10.11 23.00 2.55
C GLN A 217 11.34 22.42 1.84
N ILE A 218 12.35 21.95 2.59
CA ILE A 218 13.51 21.24 2.04
C ILE A 218 13.04 19.96 1.36
N GLU A 219 12.27 19.13 2.09
CA GLU A 219 11.74 17.87 1.58
C GLU A 219 10.93 18.07 0.30
N LYS A 220 9.97 19.00 0.32
CA LYS A 220 9.17 19.35 -0.85
C LYS A 220 10.04 19.79 -2.02
N ALA A 221 11.02 20.66 -1.79
CA ALA A 221 11.92 21.09 -2.86
C ALA A 221 12.73 19.91 -3.44
N MET A 222 13.12 18.94 -2.60
CA MET A 222 13.85 17.75 -3.04
C MET A 222 12.97 16.74 -3.79
N LEU A 223 11.73 16.51 -3.35
CA LEU A 223 10.75 15.70 -4.09
C LEU A 223 10.40 16.32 -5.45
N GLU A 224 10.41 17.65 -5.52
CA GLU A 224 10.31 18.41 -6.77
C GLU A 224 11.63 18.44 -7.57
N ARG A 225 12.70 17.78 -7.10
CA ARG A 225 14.05 17.74 -7.71
C ARG A 225 14.58 19.13 -8.06
N GLN A 226 14.25 20.14 -7.23
CA GLN A 226 14.72 21.49 -7.43
C GLN A 226 16.24 21.54 -7.23
N THR A 227 16.95 22.00 -8.25
CA THR A 227 18.42 22.10 -8.20
C THR A 227 18.91 23.33 -7.46
N LYS A 228 18.05 24.34 -7.25
CA LYS A 228 18.32 25.55 -6.48
C LYS A 228 17.04 26.05 -5.80
N PHE A 229 17.11 26.31 -4.50
CA PHE A 229 16.02 26.90 -3.73
C PHE A 229 16.54 27.53 -2.44
N SER A 230 15.73 28.41 -1.83
CA SER A 230 16.10 29.14 -0.62
C SER A 230 15.04 28.94 0.45
N ILE A 231 15.48 28.69 1.69
CA ILE A 231 14.61 28.54 2.85
C ILE A 231 14.86 29.68 3.83
N GLN A 232 13.78 30.26 4.35
CA GLN A 232 13.85 31.22 5.44
C GLN A 232 13.72 30.48 6.78
N TYR A 233 14.73 30.62 7.63
CA TYR A 233 14.78 30.09 8.98
C TYR A 233 14.64 31.23 9.99
N VAL A 234 13.73 31.05 10.95
CA VAL A 234 13.54 31.96 12.09
C VAL A 234 13.68 31.14 13.37
N GLY A 235 14.69 31.43 14.18
CA GLY A 235 14.96 30.71 15.41
C GLY A 235 16.38 30.86 15.90
N ASP A 236 16.79 29.95 16.78
CA ASP A 236 18.16 29.88 17.27
C ASP A 236 19.12 29.47 16.15
N LEU A 237 20.01 30.38 15.76
CA LEU A 237 21.02 30.20 14.72
C LEU A 237 22.23 29.37 15.21
N SER A 238 22.33 29.09 16.51
CA SER A 238 23.40 28.25 17.05
C SER A 238 23.36 26.88 16.39
N LYS A 239 24.47 26.46 15.77
CA LYS A 239 24.61 25.17 15.07
C LYS A 239 23.55 24.96 13.98
N LEU A 240 23.06 26.03 13.34
CA LEU A 240 22.03 25.91 12.31
C LEU A 240 22.47 25.00 11.15
N GLU A 241 23.73 25.07 10.74
CA GLU A 241 24.28 24.17 9.72
C GLU A 241 24.13 22.69 10.13
N GLU A 242 24.52 22.31 11.35
CA GLU A 242 24.33 20.95 11.88
C GLU A 242 22.85 20.53 11.88
N LYS A 243 21.93 21.45 12.25
CA LYS A 243 20.48 21.18 12.23
C LYS A 243 19.98 20.91 10.81
N VAL A 244 20.43 21.70 9.84
CA VAL A 244 20.06 21.55 8.41
C VAL A 244 20.61 20.26 7.82
N ILE A 245 21.88 19.94 8.08
CA ILE A 245 22.51 18.69 7.65
C ILE A 245 21.73 17.50 8.21
N LYS A 246 21.41 17.51 9.51
CA LYS A 246 20.61 16.45 10.14
C LYS A 246 19.24 16.31 9.49
N ALA A 247 18.57 17.43 9.19
CA ALA A 247 17.27 17.40 8.53
C ALA A 247 17.35 16.78 7.11
N LEU A 248 18.40 17.11 6.34
CA LEU A 248 18.66 16.48 5.04
C LEU A 248 18.91 14.97 5.18
N ASP A 249 19.73 14.56 6.15
CA ASP A 249 20.01 13.14 6.39
C ASP A 249 18.73 12.38 6.79
N GLU A 250 17.87 12.96 7.62
CA GLU A 250 16.56 12.39 7.98
C GLU A 250 15.64 12.26 6.75
N ILE A 251 15.51 13.30 5.92
CA ILE A 251 14.70 13.28 4.70
C ILE A 251 15.16 12.15 3.75
N LEU A 252 16.47 12.04 3.54
CA LEU A 252 17.04 11.02 2.67
C LEU A 252 16.91 9.61 3.30
N ALA A 253 17.02 9.48 4.62
CA ALA A 253 16.85 8.20 5.31
C ALA A 253 15.39 7.72 5.35
N GLU A 254 14.42 8.63 5.24
CA GLU A 254 12.98 8.34 5.20
C GLU A 254 12.48 8.04 3.78
N ASN A 255 13.21 8.47 2.73
CA ASN A 255 12.84 8.27 1.33
C ASN A 255 13.98 7.62 0.53
N GLU A 256 13.95 6.30 0.42
CA GLU A 256 15.01 5.52 -0.24
C GLU A 256 15.16 5.87 -1.72
N TYR A 257 14.05 6.03 -2.44
CA TYR A 257 14.11 6.37 -3.86
C TYR A 257 14.78 7.74 -4.08
N LEU A 258 14.43 8.74 -3.27
CA LEU A 258 15.07 10.05 -3.30
C LEU A 258 16.56 9.97 -2.90
N ASN A 259 16.92 9.12 -1.95
CA ASN A 259 18.31 8.90 -1.53
C ASN A 259 19.19 8.37 -2.66
N TYR A 260 18.66 7.44 -3.47
CA TYR A 260 19.38 6.88 -4.62
C TYR A 260 19.37 7.80 -5.85
N ASP A 261 18.41 8.73 -5.91
CA ASP A 261 18.39 9.79 -6.92
C ASP A 261 19.27 11.00 -6.56
N PHE A 262 19.70 11.11 -5.31
CA PHE A 262 20.47 12.25 -4.80
C PHE A 262 21.98 12.08 -5.02
N LYS A 263 22.62 13.04 -5.71
CA LYS A 263 24.08 13.05 -5.93
C LYS A 263 24.86 13.86 -4.90
N GLY A 264 24.19 14.79 -4.22
CA GLY A 264 24.83 15.69 -3.27
C GLY A 264 24.34 17.12 -3.37
N TYR A 265 24.86 17.96 -2.49
CA TYR A 265 24.42 19.34 -2.34
C TYR A 265 25.57 20.25 -1.91
N SER A 266 25.35 21.56 -2.05
CA SER A 266 26.10 22.60 -1.35
C SER A 266 25.10 23.59 -0.76
N LEU A 267 25.40 24.12 0.42
CA LEU A 267 24.60 25.16 1.07
C LEU A 267 25.40 26.44 1.26
N ASP A 268 24.71 27.57 1.15
CA ASP A 268 25.22 28.90 1.47
C ASP A 268 24.23 29.52 2.48
N MET A 269 24.72 30.07 3.59
CA MET A 269 23.86 30.59 4.67
C MET A 269 24.20 32.03 4.98
N SER A 270 23.18 32.88 5.08
CA SER A 270 23.34 34.29 5.46
C SER A 270 22.24 34.70 6.42
N GLY A 271 22.57 35.43 7.48
CA GLY A 271 21.60 35.76 8.52
C GLY A 271 22.15 36.66 9.60
N SER A 272 21.24 37.25 10.38
CA SER A 272 21.57 38.09 11.54
C SER A 272 20.46 38.03 12.58
N GLY A 273 20.81 38.17 13.86
CA GLY A 273 19.84 38.04 14.94
C GLY A 273 19.34 36.59 15.06
N ASN A 274 18.04 36.39 14.87
CA ASN A 274 17.37 35.09 14.90
C ASN A 274 16.83 34.67 13.51
N GLU A 275 17.26 35.33 12.44
CA GLU A 275 16.78 35.07 11.09
C GLU A 275 17.96 34.71 10.18
N ALA A 276 17.78 33.67 9.36
CA ALA A 276 18.74 33.27 8.34
C ALA A 276 18.04 32.80 7.06
N THR A 277 18.63 33.12 5.92
CA THR A 277 18.35 32.50 4.63
C THR A 277 19.36 31.38 4.37
N ILE A 278 18.85 30.23 3.97
CA ILE A 278 19.63 29.04 3.61
C ILE A 278 19.42 28.79 2.12
N ASP A 279 20.45 28.99 1.31
CA ASP A 279 20.44 28.75 -0.13
C ASP A 279 21.01 27.37 -0.44
N PHE A 280 20.19 26.52 -1.05
CA PHE A 280 20.57 25.18 -1.46
C PHE A 280 20.92 25.13 -2.94
N LYS A 281 21.97 24.37 -3.27
CA LYS A 281 22.21 23.83 -4.61
C LYS A 281 22.26 22.32 -4.50
N VAL A 282 21.37 21.61 -5.16
CA VAL A 282 21.25 20.15 -5.07
C VAL A 282 21.41 19.53 -6.45
N ASN A 283 22.10 18.39 -6.50
CA ASN A 283 22.32 17.62 -7.72
C ASN A 283 21.60 16.27 -7.61
N TYR A 284 20.93 15.86 -8.69
CA TYR A 284 20.20 14.60 -8.78
C TYR A 284 20.66 13.76 -9.97
N TYR A 285 20.32 12.47 -9.98
CA TYR A 285 20.52 11.57 -11.12
C TYR A 285 19.53 11.85 -12.24
N GLN A 286 18.32 12.33 -11.93
CA GLN A 286 17.32 12.74 -12.91
C GLN A 286 16.61 14.06 -12.53
N THR A 287 16.00 14.74 -13.52
CA THR A 287 15.14 15.91 -13.28
C THR A 287 13.72 15.50 -12.87
N LYS A 288 12.90 16.47 -12.42
CA LYS A 288 11.47 16.26 -12.14
C LYS A 288 10.75 15.62 -13.32
N GLU A 289 10.92 16.18 -14.52
CA GLU A 289 10.24 15.73 -15.73
C GLU A 289 10.70 14.33 -16.15
N GLN A 290 11.97 14.01 -15.91
CA GLN A 290 12.51 12.67 -16.17
C GLN A 290 11.93 11.63 -15.21
N ALA A 291 11.80 11.96 -13.92
CA ALA A 291 11.16 11.08 -12.94
C ALA A 291 9.67 10.87 -13.24
N GLU A 292 8.93 11.93 -13.56
CA GLU A 292 7.51 11.82 -13.98
C GLU A 292 7.35 10.99 -15.25
N TYR A 293 8.29 11.10 -16.19
CA TYR A 293 8.33 10.23 -17.37
C TYR A 293 8.52 8.76 -16.99
N VAL A 294 9.46 8.47 -16.08
CA VAL A 294 9.73 7.11 -15.59
C VAL A 294 8.49 6.53 -14.91
N GLU A 295 7.88 7.26 -13.96
CA GLU A 295 6.68 6.82 -13.24
C GLU A 295 5.53 6.48 -14.20
N LYS A 296 5.31 7.34 -15.21
CA LYS A 296 4.31 7.07 -16.24
C LYS A 296 4.65 5.82 -17.05
N ARG A 297 5.92 5.67 -17.47
CA ARG A 297 6.34 4.55 -18.32
C ARG A 297 6.31 3.23 -17.57
N VAL A 298 6.63 3.21 -16.27
CA VAL A 298 6.48 2.05 -15.39
C VAL A 298 5.05 1.53 -15.41
N LYS A 299 4.04 2.40 -15.23
CA LYS A 299 2.62 2.02 -15.25
C LYS A 299 2.20 1.39 -16.59
N GLU A 300 2.68 1.96 -17.70
CA GLU A 300 2.41 1.42 -19.04
C GLU A 300 3.05 0.04 -19.23
N ILE A 301 4.31 -0.14 -18.80
CA ILE A 301 5.02 -1.42 -18.89
C ILE A 301 4.33 -2.49 -18.04
N LEU A 302 3.99 -2.17 -16.79
CA LEU A 302 3.34 -3.09 -15.88
C LEU A 302 1.98 -3.56 -16.42
N ALA A 303 1.22 -2.66 -17.06
CA ALA A 303 -0.03 -3.04 -17.73
C ALA A 303 0.16 -4.03 -18.89
N ASP A 304 1.33 -4.05 -19.52
CA ASP A 304 1.66 -4.97 -20.62
C ASP A 304 2.21 -6.31 -20.13
N ILE A 305 2.99 -6.33 -19.04
CA ILE A 305 3.72 -7.53 -18.59
C ILE A 305 3.06 -8.28 -17.44
N ILE A 306 2.14 -7.65 -16.70
CA ILE A 306 1.48 -8.26 -15.54
C ILE A 306 0.07 -8.74 -15.91
N ASP A 307 -0.16 -10.04 -15.75
CA ASP A 307 -1.51 -10.61 -15.79
C ASP A 307 -2.14 -10.57 -14.39
N PRO A 308 -3.41 -10.15 -14.23
CA PRO A 308 -4.10 -10.15 -12.93
C PRO A 308 -4.15 -11.51 -12.22
N SER A 309 -3.95 -12.63 -12.92
CA SER A 309 -3.87 -13.96 -12.29
C SER A 309 -2.50 -14.27 -11.70
N MET A 310 -1.46 -13.48 -12.02
CA MET A 310 -0.11 -13.70 -11.49
C MET A 310 -0.09 -13.51 -9.97
N ASN A 311 0.55 -14.46 -9.28
CA ASN A 311 0.93 -14.28 -7.89
C ASN A 311 2.19 -13.39 -7.78
N ASP A 312 2.54 -12.96 -6.57
CA ASP A 312 3.63 -11.99 -6.39
C ASP A 312 5.00 -12.53 -6.82
N HIS A 313 5.24 -13.85 -6.74
CA HIS A 313 6.48 -14.46 -7.25
C HIS A 313 6.56 -14.36 -8.79
N GLU A 314 5.45 -14.62 -9.47
CA GLU A 314 5.35 -14.50 -10.93
C GLU A 314 5.49 -13.05 -11.38
N LYS A 315 4.90 -12.09 -10.63
CA LYS A 315 5.05 -10.65 -10.88
C LYS A 315 6.50 -10.19 -10.74
N VAL A 316 7.19 -10.60 -9.67
CA VAL A 316 8.62 -10.27 -9.47
C VAL A 316 9.46 -10.81 -10.61
N LYS A 317 9.19 -12.05 -11.05
CA LYS A 317 9.86 -12.62 -12.24
C LYS A 317 9.57 -11.81 -13.50
N ALA A 318 8.31 -11.43 -13.76
CA ALA A 318 7.95 -10.63 -14.93
C ALA A 318 8.67 -9.27 -14.95
N VAL A 319 8.73 -8.58 -13.80
CA VAL A 319 9.47 -7.31 -13.66
C VAL A 319 10.96 -7.51 -13.91
N HIS A 320 11.58 -8.51 -13.28
CA HIS A 320 12.98 -8.85 -13.48
C HIS A 320 13.30 -9.13 -14.95
N ASP A 321 12.54 -10.04 -15.57
CA ASP A 321 12.77 -10.45 -16.95
C ASP A 321 12.60 -9.28 -17.91
N TYR A 322 11.60 -8.43 -17.69
CA TYR A 322 11.43 -7.21 -18.48
C TYR A 322 12.68 -6.34 -18.40
N VAL A 323 13.16 -6.04 -17.19
CA VAL A 323 14.34 -5.18 -16.99
C VAL A 323 15.57 -5.79 -17.67
N VAL A 324 15.87 -7.06 -17.43
CA VAL A 324 17.05 -7.74 -17.99
C VAL A 324 16.98 -7.88 -19.52
N THR A 325 15.79 -8.06 -20.11
CA THR A 325 15.68 -8.22 -21.56
C THR A 325 15.64 -6.91 -22.36
N HIS A 326 15.35 -5.77 -21.70
CA HIS A 326 15.14 -4.49 -22.37
C HIS A 326 16.22 -3.45 -22.07
N ILE A 327 17.11 -3.73 -21.12
CA ILE A 327 18.12 -2.79 -20.65
C ILE A 327 19.47 -3.49 -20.68
N ALA A 328 20.48 -2.81 -21.23
CA ALA A 328 21.85 -3.27 -21.30
C ALA A 328 22.76 -2.47 -20.36
N TYR A 329 23.69 -3.14 -19.69
CA TYR A 329 24.65 -2.48 -18.83
C TYR A 329 25.59 -1.56 -19.62
N ASP A 330 25.85 -0.35 -19.10
CA ASP A 330 26.83 0.56 -19.70
C ASP A 330 28.26 0.22 -19.27
N GLU A 331 28.92 -0.63 -20.06
CA GLU A 331 30.32 -1.02 -19.86
C GLU A 331 31.31 0.16 -19.88
N SER A 332 30.91 1.34 -20.39
CA SER A 332 31.74 2.55 -20.33
C SER A 332 31.74 3.25 -18.96
N LEU A 333 30.90 2.80 -18.02
CA LEU A 333 30.75 3.32 -16.67
C LEU A 333 30.39 4.83 -16.64
N ASN A 334 29.60 5.29 -17.61
CA ASN A 334 29.23 6.69 -17.71
C ASN A 334 28.20 7.06 -16.63
N GLN A 335 28.66 7.74 -15.59
CA GLN A 335 27.81 8.21 -14.49
C GLN A 335 26.67 9.14 -14.91
N ALA A 336 26.71 9.72 -16.12
CA ALA A 336 25.62 10.53 -16.65
C ALA A 336 24.35 9.71 -16.97
N VAL A 337 24.46 8.39 -17.16
CA VAL A 337 23.31 7.52 -17.48
C VAL A 337 22.82 6.69 -16.29
N ASN A 338 23.30 6.96 -15.07
CA ASN A 338 23.06 6.14 -13.88
C ASN A 338 21.70 6.40 -13.20
N ALA A 339 20.61 6.37 -13.98
CA ALA A 339 19.23 6.62 -13.54
C ALA A 339 18.20 5.84 -14.38
N PRO A 340 17.01 5.52 -13.84
CA PRO A 340 15.96 4.80 -14.58
C PRO A 340 15.52 5.47 -15.88
N TYR A 341 15.57 6.80 -15.95
CA TYR A 341 15.22 7.54 -17.16
C TYR A 341 16.03 7.08 -18.38
N PHE A 342 17.33 6.85 -18.22
CA PHE A 342 18.19 6.40 -19.32
C PHE A 342 17.98 4.94 -19.67
N ALA A 343 17.63 4.12 -18.67
CA ALA A 343 17.21 2.75 -18.88
C ALA A 343 15.99 2.68 -19.82
N LEU A 344 14.95 3.49 -19.55
CA LEU A 344 13.70 3.46 -20.31
C LEU A 344 13.73 4.24 -21.64
N THR A 345 14.67 5.19 -21.82
CA THR A 345 14.76 5.98 -23.05
C THR A 345 15.80 5.46 -24.03
N ASN A 346 16.95 5.01 -23.52
CA ASN A 346 18.09 4.57 -24.33
C ASN A 346 18.34 3.06 -24.24
N GLY A 347 17.62 2.34 -23.38
CA GLY A 347 17.85 0.90 -23.13
C GLY A 347 19.19 0.62 -22.46
N LYS A 348 19.78 1.59 -21.75
CA LYS A 348 21.12 1.46 -21.18
C LYS A 348 21.33 2.30 -19.94
N THR A 349 21.90 1.70 -18.88
CA THR A 349 22.19 2.37 -17.61
C THR A 349 23.28 1.62 -16.80
N LEU A 350 23.55 2.08 -15.59
CA LEU A 350 24.43 1.43 -14.60
C LEU A 350 23.60 0.89 -13.43
N CYS A 351 24.24 0.22 -12.47
CA CYS A 351 23.57 -0.50 -11.37
C CYS A 351 22.48 0.30 -10.63
N ASN A 352 22.70 1.61 -10.36
CA ASN A 352 21.69 2.46 -9.72
C ASN A 352 20.40 2.53 -10.55
N GLY A 353 20.52 2.66 -11.87
CA GLY A 353 19.39 2.74 -12.77
C GLY A 353 18.58 1.44 -12.84
N TYR A 354 19.25 0.28 -12.79
CA TYR A 354 18.57 -1.03 -12.68
C TYR A 354 17.81 -1.12 -11.35
N ALA A 355 18.52 -0.90 -10.23
CA ALA A 355 17.96 -1.07 -8.90
C ALA A 355 16.76 -0.13 -8.65
N MET A 356 16.89 1.14 -9.04
CA MET A 356 15.82 2.12 -8.91
C MET A 356 14.61 1.82 -9.82
N LEU A 357 14.82 1.24 -11.01
CA LEU A 357 13.71 0.87 -11.89
C LEU A 357 12.94 -0.34 -11.34
N VAL A 358 13.66 -1.39 -10.92
CA VAL A 358 13.05 -2.56 -10.25
C VAL A 358 12.28 -2.13 -9.01
N TYR A 359 12.86 -1.24 -8.18
CA TYR A 359 12.18 -0.67 -7.02
C TYR A 359 10.83 -0.04 -7.39
N LEU A 360 10.80 0.88 -8.37
CA LEU A 360 9.54 1.53 -8.76
C LEU A 360 8.52 0.55 -9.33
N MET A 361 8.97 -0.42 -10.12
CA MET A 361 8.08 -1.40 -10.73
C MET A 361 7.45 -2.33 -9.68
N LEU A 362 8.18 -2.71 -8.62
CA LEU A 362 7.65 -3.55 -7.54
C LEU A 362 6.81 -2.75 -6.54
N ASP A 363 7.20 -1.51 -6.24
CA ASP A 363 6.43 -0.59 -5.37
C ASP A 363 5.05 -0.29 -5.98
N GLU A 364 4.96 -0.03 -7.29
CA GLU A 364 3.68 0.16 -8.01
C GLU A 364 2.79 -1.10 -8.02
N LEU A 365 3.37 -2.28 -7.75
CA LEU A 365 2.63 -3.54 -7.61
C LEU A 365 2.27 -3.88 -6.16
N ASP A 366 2.50 -2.96 -5.22
CA ASP A 366 2.35 -3.16 -3.77
C ASP A 366 3.21 -4.32 -3.22
N ILE A 367 4.34 -4.64 -3.87
CA ILE A 367 5.28 -5.67 -3.42
C ILE A 367 6.39 -5.00 -2.61
N PRO A 368 6.55 -5.29 -1.30
CA PRO A 368 7.55 -4.62 -0.49
C PRO A 368 8.95 -4.83 -1.04
N VAL A 369 9.62 -3.73 -1.34
CA VAL A 369 10.96 -3.70 -1.93
C VAL A 369 11.79 -2.63 -1.21
N ARG A 370 13.09 -2.88 -1.09
CA ARG A 370 14.08 -1.94 -0.56
C ARG A 370 15.18 -1.73 -1.58
N LEU A 371 15.72 -0.52 -1.63
CA LEU A 371 17.01 -0.27 -2.29
C LEU A 371 18.13 -0.58 -1.30
N ILE A 372 19.19 -1.24 -1.77
CA ILE A 372 20.35 -1.59 -0.95
C ILE A 372 21.64 -1.31 -1.72
N SER A 373 22.64 -0.77 -0.99
CA SER A 373 23.93 -0.44 -1.54
C SER A 373 25.05 -1.05 -0.70
N GLY A 374 26.12 -1.40 -1.39
CA GLY A 374 27.27 -2.06 -0.82
C GLY A 374 28.39 -2.19 -1.83
N GLU A 375 29.16 -3.26 -1.74
CA GLU A 375 30.19 -3.57 -2.71
C GLU A 375 29.90 -4.90 -3.38
N SER A 376 30.17 -4.98 -4.69
CA SER A 376 30.29 -6.22 -5.44
C SER A 376 31.69 -6.32 -6.02
N HIS A 377 32.41 -7.40 -5.71
CA HIS A 377 33.82 -7.57 -6.11
C HIS A 377 34.71 -6.36 -5.74
N GLY A 378 34.42 -5.70 -4.61
CA GLY A 378 35.15 -4.53 -4.11
C GLY A 378 34.82 -3.20 -4.79
N ASN A 379 33.78 -3.14 -5.65
CA ASN A 379 33.30 -1.91 -6.27
C ASN A 379 31.92 -1.54 -5.74
N GLY A 380 31.67 -0.24 -5.55
CA GLY A 380 30.36 0.25 -5.11
C GLY A 380 29.24 -0.21 -6.04
N HIS A 381 28.19 -0.78 -5.46
CA HIS A 381 27.10 -1.42 -6.18
C HIS A 381 25.74 -1.17 -5.51
N ALA A 382 24.68 -1.24 -6.30
CA ALA A 382 23.30 -1.05 -5.86
C ALA A 382 22.40 -2.13 -6.47
N TRP A 383 21.53 -2.71 -5.65
CA TRP A 383 20.57 -3.74 -6.03
C TRP A 383 19.32 -3.67 -5.13
N ASN A 384 18.46 -4.69 -5.13
CA ASN A 384 17.20 -4.69 -4.39
C ASN A 384 17.11 -5.81 -3.34
N LEU A 385 16.37 -5.55 -2.26
CA LEU A 385 15.77 -6.59 -1.43
C LEU A 385 14.26 -6.63 -1.71
N VAL A 386 13.69 -7.80 -1.92
CA VAL A 386 12.28 -8.01 -2.24
C VAL A 386 11.64 -8.93 -1.20
N GLN A 387 10.45 -8.58 -0.71
CA GLN A 387 9.70 -9.40 0.23
C GLN A 387 8.62 -10.21 -0.48
N LEU A 388 8.65 -11.54 -0.31
CA LEU A 388 7.64 -12.47 -0.80
C LEU A 388 7.22 -13.38 0.35
N ASP A 389 5.91 -13.53 0.57
CA ASP A 389 5.35 -14.32 1.68
C ASP A 389 5.98 -13.98 3.05
N GLY A 390 6.28 -12.70 3.29
CA GLY A 390 6.90 -12.20 4.51
C GLY A 390 8.41 -12.44 4.64
N LYS A 391 9.05 -13.09 3.66
CA LYS A 391 10.49 -13.41 3.64
C LYS A 391 11.22 -12.48 2.66
N TRP A 392 12.40 -12.02 3.05
CA TRP A 392 13.22 -11.12 2.23
C TRP A 392 14.25 -11.89 1.41
N TYR A 393 14.55 -11.39 0.22
CA TYR A 393 15.49 -11.97 -0.73
C TYR A 393 16.23 -10.87 -1.50
N HIS A 394 17.48 -11.14 -1.87
CA HIS A 394 18.25 -10.25 -2.74
C HIS A 394 17.88 -10.49 -4.21
N LEU A 395 17.62 -9.40 -4.93
CA LEU A 395 17.39 -9.41 -6.37
C LEU A 395 18.36 -8.43 -7.02
N ASP A 396 19.26 -8.94 -7.86
CA ASP A 396 20.24 -8.13 -8.59
C ASP A 396 20.10 -8.31 -10.10
N ALA A 397 19.22 -7.50 -10.68
CA ALA A 397 18.99 -7.49 -12.13
C ALA A 397 20.22 -7.01 -12.92
N THR A 398 21.19 -6.34 -12.29
CA THR A 398 22.42 -5.91 -13.00
C THR A 398 23.34 -7.09 -13.26
N TRP A 399 23.51 -7.97 -12.26
CA TRP A 399 24.35 -9.16 -12.41
C TRP A 399 23.65 -10.31 -13.17
N ASP A 400 22.33 -10.24 -13.31
CA ASP A 400 21.55 -11.14 -14.16
C ASP A 400 21.46 -10.69 -15.63
N ASP A 401 21.96 -9.49 -15.95
CA ASP A 401 22.13 -8.98 -17.32
C ASP A 401 23.45 -9.49 -17.94
N PRO A 402 23.41 -10.29 -19.04
CA PRO A 402 24.61 -10.82 -19.68
C PRO A 402 25.54 -9.72 -20.22
N ILE A 403 26.85 -9.86 -19.98
CA ILE A 403 27.89 -9.06 -20.63
C ILE A 403 28.77 -9.94 -21.55
N PRO A 404 28.99 -9.58 -22.84
CA PRO A 404 28.32 -8.50 -23.57
C PRO A 404 26.82 -8.79 -23.71
N ASP A 405 26.03 -7.72 -23.83
CA ASP A 405 24.57 -7.80 -23.96
C ASP A 405 24.15 -8.79 -25.06
N GLN A 406 23.19 -9.64 -24.70
CA GLN A 406 22.59 -10.63 -25.57
C GLN A 406 21.08 -10.39 -25.57
N PRO A 407 20.56 -9.59 -26.53
CA PRO A 407 19.16 -9.18 -26.53
C PRO A 407 18.19 -10.36 -26.38
N GLY A 408 17.31 -10.27 -25.39
CA GLY A 408 16.31 -11.29 -25.07
C GLY A 408 16.80 -12.48 -24.26
N ARG A 409 18.05 -12.48 -23.80
CA ARG A 409 18.58 -13.49 -22.88
C ARG A 409 18.50 -13.00 -21.44
N VAL A 410 17.96 -13.85 -20.55
CA VAL A 410 17.87 -13.59 -19.11
C VAL A 410 18.72 -14.62 -18.36
N MET A 411 19.50 -14.16 -17.39
CA MET A 411 20.08 -15.05 -16.36
C MET A 411 19.30 -14.90 -15.06
N TYR A 412 19.49 -15.83 -14.14
CA TYR A 412 18.85 -15.79 -12.82
C TYR A 412 19.86 -16.09 -11.71
N HIS A 413 21.16 -15.93 -11.96
CA HIS A 413 22.19 -16.27 -10.98
C HIS A 413 22.07 -15.44 -9.69
N TYR A 414 21.56 -14.22 -9.76
CA TYR A 414 21.36 -13.30 -8.63
C TYR A 414 19.87 -13.02 -8.36
N TYR A 415 19.02 -13.95 -8.78
CA TYR A 415 17.57 -13.89 -8.58
C TYR A 415 17.15 -14.53 -7.25
N LEU A 416 16.62 -13.68 -6.36
CA LEU A 416 16.03 -14.01 -5.05
C LEU A 416 16.95 -14.86 -4.16
N LEU A 417 18.19 -14.41 -3.99
CA LEU A 417 19.20 -15.06 -3.15
C LEU A 417 19.01 -14.73 -1.66
N SER A 418 19.43 -15.65 -0.80
CA SER A 418 19.63 -15.40 0.63
C SER A 418 20.90 -14.56 0.89
N ASP A 419 20.99 -13.98 2.09
CA ASP A 419 22.17 -13.34 2.65
C ASP A 419 23.41 -14.22 2.45
N SER A 420 23.32 -15.51 2.77
CA SER A 420 24.46 -16.44 2.68
C SER A 420 24.89 -16.74 1.25
N GLU A 421 23.95 -16.73 0.30
CA GLU A 421 24.25 -17.00 -1.11
C GLU A 421 24.93 -15.78 -1.75
N ILE A 422 24.36 -14.58 -1.59
CA ILE A 422 24.88 -13.38 -2.24
C ILE A 422 26.16 -12.85 -1.58
N ARG A 423 26.42 -13.17 -0.30
CA ARG A 423 27.66 -12.77 0.42
C ARG A 423 28.94 -13.36 -0.15
N HIS A 424 28.84 -14.26 -1.14
CA HIS A 424 30.01 -14.79 -1.83
C HIS A 424 30.86 -13.68 -2.48
N ASP A 425 30.18 -12.71 -3.11
CA ASP A 425 30.82 -11.63 -3.87
C ASP A 425 30.22 -10.24 -3.59
N HIS A 426 29.10 -10.18 -2.86
CA HIS A 426 28.52 -8.93 -2.36
C HIS A 426 28.78 -8.73 -0.87
N SER A 427 28.92 -7.47 -0.47
CA SER A 427 28.99 -7.08 0.94
C SER A 427 28.26 -5.77 1.19
N TRP A 428 27.64 -5.63 2.36
CA TRP A 428 26.91 -4.45 2.78
C TRP A 428 26.96 -4.31 4.30
N LYS A 429 26.54 -3.15 4.78
CA LYS A 429 26.44 -2.80 6.20
C LYS A 429 25.19 -1.95 6.41
N ASP A 430 24.69 -1.90 7.64
CA ASP A 430 23.66 -0.93 8.00
C ASP A 430 24.14 0.49 7.68
N GLY A 431 23.25 1.32 7.14
CA GLY A 431 23.59 2.63 6.59
C GLY A 431 23.98 2.62 5.11
N GLY A 432 24.19 1.45 4.48
CA GLY A 432 24.62 1.36 3.08
C GLY A 432 26.00 1.99 2.81
N LEU A 433 26.28 2.34 1.56
CA LEU A 433 27.50 3.03 1.16
C LEU A 433 27.57 4.47 1.67
N ASN A 434 26.42 5.15 1.75
CA ASN A 434 26.33 6.58 2.09
C ASN A 434 26.15 6.86 3.59
N GLY A 435 25.92 5.83 4.40
CA GLY A 435 25.73 5.93 5.85
C GLY A 435 24.34 6.42 6.28
N ARG A 436 23.37 6.55 5.37
CA ARG A 436 22.03 7.08 5.63
C ARG A 436 20.92 6.05 5.58
N GLU A 437 21.18 4.90 4.98
CA GLU A 437 20.13 3.91 4.71
C GLU A 437 19.67 3.22 6.00
N GLN A 438 18.36 2.98 6.11
CA GLN A 438 17.81 2.25 7.24
C GLN A 438 18.36 0.83 7.27
N PRO A 439 18.48 0.19 8.45
CA PRO A 439 18.90 -1.20 8.56
C PRO A 439 18.15 -2.11 7.58
N TYR A 440 18.89 -2.99 6.93
CA TYR A 440 18.31 -3.88 5.94
C TYR A 440 17.71 -5.11 6.61
N PRO A 441 16.53 -5.58 6.16
CA PRO A 441 15.97 -6.82 6.65
C PRO A 441 16.87 -7.99 6.23
N ALA A 442 16.94 -9.02 7.09
CA ALA A 442 17.76 -10.19 6.81
C ALA A 442 17.05 -11.16 5.84
N ALA A 443 17.76 -11.59 4.79
CA ALA A 443 17.30 -12.56 3.81
C ALA A 443 17.80 -13.98 4.16
N ASN A 444 17.25 -14.59 5.21
CA ASN A 444 17.77 -15.86 5.74
C ASN A 444 17.12 -17.13 5.17
N THR A 445 16.30 -17.02 4.12
CA THR A 445 15.58 -18.17 3.58
C THR A 445 16.09 -18.53 2.19
N ASN A 446 16.33 -19.82 1.94
CA ASN A 446 16.65 -20.30 0.61
C ASN A 446 15.40 -20.31 -0.28
N TYR A 447 15.47 -19.69 -1.45
CA TYR A 447 14.28 -19.51 -2.29
C TYR A 447 13.81 -20.81 -2.97
N LEU A 448 14.74 -21.71 -3.34
CA LEU A 448 14.38 -23.02 -3.89
C LEU A 448 13.56 -23.84 -2.88
N GLU A 449 13.96 -23.86 -1.61
CA GLU A 449 13.21 -24.56 -0.56
C GLU A 449 11.77 -24.04 -0.46
N VAL A 450 11.58 -22.71 -0.55
CA VAL A 450 10.24 -22.11 -0.53
C VAL A 450 9.40 -22.54 -1.73
N LEU A 451 9.95 -22.57 -2.94
CA LEU A 451 9.21 -23.03 -4.10
C LEU A 451 8.89 -24.52 -4.04
N MET A 452 9.80 -25.34 -3.49
CA MET A 452 9.55 -26.77 -3.28
C MET A 452 8.43 -27.00 -2.26
N GLU A 453 8.39 -26.24 -1.16
CA GLU A 453 7.30 -26.29 -0.16
C GLU A 453 5.95 -25.90 -0.76
N ARG A 454 5.95 -24.90 -1.66
CA ARG A 454 4.76 -24.45 -2.38
C ARG A 454 4.32 -25.43 -3.48
N GLY A 455 5.23 -26.27 -3.96
CA GLY A 455 4.99 -27.15 -5.11
C GLY A 455 5.05 -26.43 -6.46
N ASP A 456 5.68 -25.26 -6.53
CA ASP A 456 5.74 -24.38 -7.71
C ASP A 456 6.82 -24.85 -8.70
N MET A 457 6.66 -26.07 -9.22
CA MET A 457 7.65 -26.71 -10.11
C MET A 457 7.89 -25.95 -11.41
N GLU A 458 6.86 -25.32 -11.98
CA GLU A 458 7.00 -24.49 -13.19
C GLU A 458 7.92 -23.30 -12.94
N LEU A 459 7.81 -22.65 -11.78
CA LEU A 459 8.66 -21.53 -11.44
C LEU A 459 10.10 -22.00 -11.17
N ILE A 460 10.28 -23.13 -10.46
CA ILE A 460 11.59 -23.77 -10.26
C ILE A 460 12.27 -24.01 -11.60
N GLU A 461 11.57 -24.63 -12.56
CA GLU A 461 12.11 -24.95 -13.87
C GLU A 461 12.44 -23.71 -14.70
N SER A 462 11.54 -22.72 -14.68
CA SER A 462 11.71 -21.46 -15.43
C SER A 462 12.88 -20.61 -14.94
N LEU A 463 13.24 -20.72 -13.66
CA LEU A 463 14.35 -20.01 -13.02
C LEU A 463 15.67 -20.81 -13.06
N GLY A 464 15.64 -22.04 -13.60
CA GLY A 464 16.81 -22.93 -13.62
C GLY A 464 17.18 -23.49 -12.24
N LEU A 465 16.29 -23.39 -11.24
CA LEU A 465 16.57 -23.80 -9.86
C LEU A 465 16.59 -25.32 -9.69
N GLN A 466 15.97 -26.09 -10.59
CA GLN A 466 15.99 -27.55 -10.58
C GLN A 466 17.42 -28.11 -10.60
N TYR A 467 18.38 -27.38 -11.18
CA TYR A 467 19.78 -27.80 -11.26
C TYR A 467 20.51 -27.79 -9.91
N LEU A 468 19.94 -27.15 -8.87
CA LEU A 468 20.44 -27.24 -7.50
C LEU A 468 20.00 -28.52 -6.78
N THR A 469 19.01 -29.25 -7.33
CA THR A 469 18.48 -30.46 -6.71
C THR A 469 19.39 -31.68 -6.97
N PRO A 470 19.37 -32.71 -6.09
CA PRO A 470 20.18 -33.90 -6.27
C PRO A 470 19.98 -34.61 -7.61
N ASP A 471 18.76 -34.63 -8.14
CA ASP A 471 18.40 -35.33 -9.39
C ASP A 471 19.11 -34.77 -10.62
N TYR A 472 19.57 -33.53 -10.55
CA TYR A 472 20.30 -32.85 -11.62
C TYR A 472 21.78 -32.61 -11.28
N THR A 473 22.24 -33.09 -10.12
CA THR A 473 23.61 -32.87 -9.66
C THR A 473 24.50 -34.07 -9.95
N VAL A 474 25.52 -33.83 -10.76
CA VAL A 474 26.44 -34.85 -11.27
C VAL A 474 27.87 -34.46 -10.92
N ASP A 475 28.69 -35.43 -10.59
CA ASP A 475 30.13 -35.29 -10.39
C ASP A 475 30.88 -36.43 -11.09
N GLU A 476 32.20 -36.49 -10.95
CA GLU A 476 33.01 -37.54 -11.56
C GLU A 476 32.64 -38.96 -11.10
N THR A 477 32.05 -39.10 -9.91
CA THR A 477 31.74 -40.40 -9.30
C THR A 477 30.45 -41.01 -9.83
N ASN A 478 29.47 -40.19 -10.22
CA ASN A 478 28.16 -40.63 -10.69
C ASN A 478 27.90 -40.37 -12.19
N LEU A 479 28.79 -39.65 -12.89
CA LEU A 479 28.65 -39.28 -14.29
C LEU A 479 28.29 -40.45 -15.21
N ALA A 480 29.03 -41.56 -15.12
CA ALA A 480 28.82 -42.71 -15.99
C ALA A 480 27.43 -43.33 -15.80
N GLN A 481 26.96 -43.41 -14.55
CA GLN A 481 25.61 -43.91 -14.25
C GLN A 481 24.54 -42.96 -14.80
N PHE A 482 24.70 -41.65 -14.55
CA PHE A 482 23.76 -40.63 -14.99
C PHE A 482 23.61 -40.62 -16.53
N LEU A 483 24.74 -40.62 -17.27
CA LEU A 483 24.71 -40.66 -18.73
C LEU A 483 24.09 -41.94 -19.28
N ASN A 484 24.37 -43.10 -18.67
CA ASN A 484 23.74 -44.36 -19.07
C ASN A 484 22.21 -44.30 -18.90
N GLU A 485 21.72 -43.77 -17.79
CA GLU A 485 20.29 -43.63 -17.54
C GLU A 485 19.62 -42.71 -18.55
N LYS A 486 20.16 -41.50 -18.74
CA LYS A 486 19.60 -40.50 -19.66
C LYS A 486 19.65 -40.95 -21.12
N ILE A 487 20.79 -41.50 -21.55
CA ILE A 487 21.03 -41.80 -22.97
C ILE A 487 20.57 -43.21 -23.34
N LEU A 488 20.98 -44.24 -22.61
CA LEU A 488 20.71 -45.63 -23.00
C LEU A 488 19.31 -46.09 -22.57
N ASN A 489 18.91 -45.77 -21.34
CA ASN A 489 17.64 -46.24 -20.78
C ASN A 489 16.48 -45.34 -21.22
N ASN A 490 16.59 -44.03 -21.04
CA ASN A 490 15.49 -43.10 -21.30
C ASN A 490 15.43 -42.62 -22.75
N LYS A 491 16.51 -42.83 -23.52
CA LYS A 491 16.63 -42.36 -24.92
C LYS A 491 16.43 -40.84 -25.06
N GLU A 492 16.87 -40.06 -24.08
CA GLU A 492 16.81 -38.60 -24.13
C GLU A 492 17.79 -38.07 -25.19
N ASN A 493 17.30 -37.26 -26.12
CA ASN A 493 18.11 -36.68 -27.20
C ASN A 493 18.76 -35.35 -26.81
N ARG A 494 18.22 -34.67 -25.80
CA ARG A 494 18.78 -33.47 -25.19
C ARG A 494 18.42 -33.41 -23.72
N PHE A 495 19.40 -33.17 -22.86
CA PHE A 495 19.19 -32.96 -21.43
C PHE A 495 20.31 -32.09 -20.85
N THR A 496 20.00 -31.42 -19.74
CA THR A 496 20.91 -30.53 -19.04
C THR A 496 21.02 -30.96 -17.58
N PHE A 497 22.22 -30.85 -17.01
CA PHE A 497 22.49 -31.15 -15.60
C PHE A 497 23.60 -30.24 -15.08
N ARG A 498 23.68 -30.10 -13.76
CA ARG A 498 24.77 -29.41 -13.07
C ARG A 498 25.90 -30.39 -12.82
N PHE A 499 27.10 -30.04 -13.27
CA PHE A 499 28.31 -30.82 -13.03
C PHE A 499 29.21 -30.11 -12.03
N VAL A 500 29.43 -30.75 -10.88
CA VAL A 500 30.25 -30.26 -9.78
C VAL A 500 31.69 -30.74 -9.97
N THR A 501 32.65 -29.82 -10.04
CA THR A 501 34.05 -30.17 -10.29
C THR A 501 35.01 -29.05 -9.87
N ASN A 502 36.28 -29.41 -9.68
CA ASN A 502 37.36 -28.44 -9.49
C ASN A 502 38.18 -28.20 -10.77
N GLN A 503 37.75 -28.78 -11.89
CA GLN A 503 38.47 -28.71 -13.16
C GLN A 503 38.18 -27.42 -13.95
N SER A 504 38.98 -27.13 -14.98
CA SER A 504 38.64 -26.09 -15.95
C SER A 504 37.46 -26.52 -16.82
N ILE A 505 36.78 -25.57 -17.46
CA ILE A 505 35.66 -25.86 -18.37
C ILE A 505 36.09 -26.78 -19.51
N ASP A 506 37.30 -26.59 -20.05
CA ASP A 506 37.87 -27.42 -21.12
C ASP A 506 38.12 -28.87 -20.67
N ASN A 507 38.68 -29.05 -19.47
CA ASN A 507 38.94 -30.38 -18.93
C ASN A 507 37.63 -31.10 -18.58
N THR A 508 36.66 -30.37 -18.02
CA THR A 508 35.30 -30.86 -17.76
C THR A 508 34.63 -31.31 -19.05
N ALA A 509 34.70 -30.49 -20.10
CA ALA A 509 34.18 -30.84 -21.42
C ALA A 509 34.86 -32.08 -22.01
N HIS A 510 36.19 -32.21 -21.84
CA HIS A 510 36.93 -33.37 -22.30
C HIS A 510 36.49 -34.66 -21.59
N LEU A 511 36.36 -34.59 -20.26
CA LEU A 511 35.94 -35.71 -19.40
C LEU A 511 34.54 -36.19 -19.77
N ILE A 512 33.57 -35.28 -19.89
CA ILE A 512 32.18 -35.64 -20.23
C ILE A 512 32.09 -36.19 -21.66
N ARG A 513 32.83 -35.61 -22.62
CA ARG A 513 32.90 -36.16 -23.99
C ARG A 513 33.52 -37.55 -24.02
N ALA A 514 34.51 -37.84 -23.17
CA ALA A 514 35.08 -39.17 -23.07
C ALA A 514 34.04 -40.18 -22.57
N ALA A 515 33.31 -39.85 -21.49
CA ALA A 515 32.25 -40.69 -20.96
C ALA A 515 31.13 -40.96 -21.99
N ILE A 516 30.70 -39.94 -22.75
CA ILE A 516 29.70 -40.13 -23.83
C ILE A 516 30.23 -41.07 -24.93
N ARG A 517 31.49 -40.93 -25.34
CA ARG A 517 32.10 -41.81 -26.36
C ARG A 517 32.17 -43.26 -25.92
N GLU A 518 32.37 -43.53 -24.62
CA GLU A 518 32.37 -44.90 -24.08
C GLU A 518 31.01 -45.58 -24.22
N LEU A 519 29.92 -44.82 -24.29
CA LEU A 519 28.58 -45.35 -24.57
C LEU A 519 28.36 -45.69 -26.05
N GLY A 520 29.32 -45.38 -26.92
CA GLY A 520 29.26 -45.66 -28.36
C GLY A 520 28.33 -44.74 -29.14
N ILE A 521 27.96 -43.58 -28.58
CA ILE A 521 27.01 -42.64 -29.18
C ILE A 521 27.70 -41.30 -29.49
N GLY A 522 27.33 -40.70 -30.63
CA GLY A 522 27.79 -39.37 -31.02
C GLY A 522 26.98 -38.27 -30.34
N GLY A 523 27.60 -37.14 -30.04
CA GLY A 523 26.90 -36.01 -29.45
C GLY A 523 27.70 -34.71 -29.47
N SER A 524 27.02 -33.61 -29.17
CA SER A 524 27.62 -32.32 -28.86
C SER A 524 27.38 -31.94 -27.40
N LEU A 525 28.19 -31.01 -26.91
CA LEU A 525 28.19 -30.57 -25.52
C LEU A 525 28.28 -29.05 -25.49
N GLU A 526 27.41 -28.43 -24.72
CA GLU A 526 27.46 -27.02 -24.35
C GLU A 526 27.67 -26.94 -22.84
N LEU A 527 28.65 -26.14 -22.41
CA LEU A 527 28.90 -25.88 -21.00
C LEU A 527 28.84 -24.38 -20.76
N MET A 528 28.27 -24.00 -19.63
CA MET A 528 28.34 -22.66 -19.08
C MET A 528 28.62 -22.74 -17.58
N GLU A 529 29.32 -21.76 -17.04
CA GLU A 529 29.51 -21.64 -15.60
C GLU A 529 28.15 -21.45 -14.91
N TYR A 530 28.00 -22.08 -13.74
CA TYR A 530 26.80 -22.01 -12.93
C TYR A 530 27.09 -21.28 -11.63
N SER A 531 26.82 -19.97 -11.62
CA SER A 531 27.26 -19.07 -10.54
C SER A 531 26.35 -19.08 -9.30
N ARG A 532 25.32 -19.93 -9.24
CA ARG A 532 24.44 -20.06 -8.07
C ARG A 532 25.06 -20.86 -6.91
N THR A 533 26.29 -21.35 -7.05
CA THR A 533 26.99 -22.12 -6.04
C THR A 533 28.33 -21.52 -5.69
N GLN A 534 28.80 -21.78 -4.47
CA GLN A 534 30.16 -21.43 -4.05
C GLN A 534 31.22 -22.33 -4.71
N GLU A 535 30.83 -23.54 -5.13
CA GLU A 535 31.68 -24.45 -5.89
C GLU A 535 31.68 -24.08 -7.37
N LYS A 536 32.74 -24.50 -8.06
CA LYS A 536 32.93 -24.24 -9.48
C LYS A 536 32.08 -25.22 -10.31
N ASP A 537 30.81 -24.91 -10.42
CA ASP A 537 29.84 -25.76 -11.09
C ASP A 537 29.65 -25.35 -12.55
N TYR A 538 29.30 -26.31 -13.39
CA TYR A 538 28.96 -26.08 -14.80
C TYR A 538 27.56 -26.62 -15.10
N LEU A 539 26.72 -25.82 -15.78
CA LEU A 539 25.55 -26.40 -16.46
C LEU A 539 26.02 -27.02 -17.77
N VAL A 540 25.74 -28.32 -17.92
CA VAL A 540 26.17 -29.12 -19.04
C VAL A 540 24.94 -29.57 -19.82
N THR A 541 24.80 -29.09 -21.05
CA THR A 541 23.76 -29.54 -21.98
C THR A 541 24.37 -30.54 -22.96
N VAL A 542 23.85 -31.76 -22.95
CA VAL A 542 24.24 -32.82 -23.87
C VAL A 542 23.20 -32.92 -24.98
N ASN A 543 23.63 -32.91 -26.24
CA ASN A 543 22.80 -33.27 -27.38
C ASN A 543 23.32 -34.57 -27.97
N VAL A 544 22.45 -35.56 -28.12
CA VAL A 544 22.79 -36.92 -28.54
C VAL A 544 22.23 -37.18 -29.94
N PHE A 545 23.03 -37.81 -30.79
CA PHE A 545 22.65 -38.24 -32.13
C PHE A 545 22.61 -39.78 -32.15
N TYR A 546 21.40 -40.33 -32.03
CA TYR A 546 21.14 -41.78 -32.04
C TYR A 546 21.32 -42.43 -33.40
#